data_AF-A0A6J4IE98-F1
#
_entry.id   AF-A0A6J4IE98-F1
#
_cell.length_a   1.000
_cell.length_b   1.000
_cell.length_c   1.000
_cell.angle_alpha   90.00
_cell.angle_beta   90.00
_cell.angle_gamma   90.00
#
_symmetry.space_group_name_H-M   'P 1'
#
loop_
_entity.id
_entity.type
_entity.pdbx_description
1 polymer ?
#
loop_
_entity_poly.entity_id
_entity_poly.type
_entity_poly.pdbx_seq_one_letter_code
_entity_poly.pdbx_strand_id
1 'polypeptide(L)'
;MEVGGWEHQCCGPSIERQEVVDLGYVRVAGPEGQVRFVESHHDTAPVERVRGRVADIQVAHDDGGTLPVLRVPGGRALRGFDPADDGHLEDPWTGEEVTSRHEVFFVLVRPSA
;
A
#
# COMPACT_ATOMS: atom_id res chain seq x y z
N MET A 1 3.11 4.41 -5.28
CA MET A 1 1.75 3.94 -5.59
C MET A 1 0.95 4.01 -4.31
N GLU A 2 -0.30 4.42 -4.39
CA GLU A 2 -1.22 4.44 -3.27
C GLU A 2 -1.92 3.08 -3.15
N VAL A 3 -1.88 2.50 -1.96
CA VAL A 3 -2.38 1.15 -1.63
C VAL A 3 -3.25 1.25 -0.37
N GLY A 4 -4.24 0.37 -0.21
CA GLY A 4 -5.05 0.30 1.02
C GLY A 4 -6.38 1.06 0.98
N GLY A 5 -6.69 1.75 -0.13
CA GLY A 5 -7.99 2.39 -0.35
C GLY A 5 -8.95 1.60 -1.24
N TRP A 6 -8.51 0.46 -1.81
CA TRP A 6 -9.31 -0.31 -2.75
C TRP A 6 -9.11 -1.83 -2.63
N GLU A 7 -8.20 -2.46 -3.38
CA GLU A 7 -8.04 -3.93 -3.37
C GLU A 7 -7.61 -4.46 -2.00
N HIS A 8 -6.66 -3.80 -1.34
CA HIS A 8 -6.25 -4.20 0.01
C HIS A 8 -7.33 -3.98 1.08
N GLN A 9 -8.37 -3.16 0.81
CA GLN A 9 -9.56 -3.12 1.67
C GLN A 9 -10.51 -4.30 1.43
N CYS A 10 -10.40 -4.99 0.30
CA CYS A 10 -11.24 -6.14 -0.04
C CYS A 10 -10.51 -7.46 0.23
N CYS A 11 -9.51 -7.79 -0.59
CA CYS A 11 -8.82 -9.09 -0.54
C CYS A 11 -7.33 -9.04 -0.90
N GLY A 12 -6.74 -7.84 -0.98
CA GLY A 12 -5.31 -7.69 -1.22
C GLY A 12 -4.47 -8.38 -0.13
N PRO A 13 -3.39 -9.10 -0.51
CA PRO A 13 -2.47 -9.71 0.44
C PRO A 13 -1.67 -8.64 1.18
N SER A 14 -1.08 -8.97 2.32
CA SER A 14 -0.10 -8.08 2.95
C SER A 14 1.09 -7.82 2.03
N ILE A 15 1.71 -6.66 2.14
CA ILE A 15 2.94 -6.31 1.42
C ILE A 15 4.02 -5.91 2.40
N GLU A 16 5.21 -6.49 2.29
CA GLU A 16 6.36 -6.13 3.12
C GLU A 16 7.46 -5.40 2.34
N ARG A 17 8.28 -4.61 3.06
CA ARG A 17 9.53 -4.07 2.49
C ARG A 17 10.39 -5.21 1.97
N GLN A 18 11.06 -4.97 0.85
CA GLN A 18 11.86 -5.96 0.12
C GLN A 18 11.08 -7.11 -0.51
N GLU A 19 9.76 -7.21 -0.35
CA GLU A 19 8.97 -8.21 -1.05
C GLU A 19 9.00 -7.97 -2.58
N VAL A 20 8.92 -9.05 -3.36
CA VAL A 20 8.69 -8.96 -4.80
C VAL A 20 7.19 -9.05 -5.06
N VAL A 21 6.63 -7.99 -5.60
CA VAL A 21 5.19 -7.84 -5.82
C VAL A 21 4.86 -7.74 -7.30
N ASP A 22 3.60 -8.04 -7.65
CA ASP A 22 2.99 -7.74 -8.95
C ASP A 22 1.62 -7.10 -8.70
N LEU A 23 1.58 -5.76 -8.77
CA LEU A 23 0.45 -4.94 -8.35
C LEU A 23 -0.28 -4.35 -9.55
N GLY A 24 -1.60 -4.44 -9.53
CA GLY A 24 -2.48 -3.71 -10.44
C GLY A 24 -2.66 -2.26 -10.00
N TYR A 25 -2.62 -1.32 -10.95
CA TYR A 25 -2.87 0.09 -10.69
C TYR A 25 -3.64 0.77 -11.84
N VAL A 26 -4.27 1.90 -11.51
CA VAL A 26 -4.83 2.87 -12.43
C VAL A 26 -4.10 4.21 -12.31
N ARG A 27 -4.05 4.96 -13.42
CA ARG A 27 -3.49 6.33 -13.44
C ARG A 27 -4.61 7.33 -13.20
N VAL A 28 -4.48 8.14 -12.16
CA VAL A 28 -5.43 9.21 -11.83
C VAL A 28 -4.74 10.55 -12.03
N ALA A 29 -5.38 11.44 -12.80
CA ALA A 29 -4.90 12.82 -12.94
C ALA A 29 -5.11 13.58 -11.63
N GLY A 30 -4.04 14.17 -11.11
CA GLY A 30 -4.10 15.04 -9.94
C GLY A 30 -4.33 16.51 -10.32
N PRO A 31 -4.53 17.37 -9.30
CA PRO A 31 -4.96 18.76 -9.47
C PRO A 31 -4.00 19.63 -10.30
N GLU A 32 -2.71 19.30 -10.35
CA GLU A 32 -1.67 20.06 -11.05
C GLU A 32 -1.07 19.29 -12.24
N GLY A 33 -1.81 18.33 -12.79
CA GLY A 33 -1.33 17.49 -13.89
C GLY A 33 -0.34 16.40 -13.44
N GLN A 34 -0.08 16.26 -12.14
CA GLN A 34 0.64 15.09 -11.63
C GLN A 34 -0.17 13.82 -11.91
N VAL A 35 0.53 12.72 -12.18
CA VAL A 35 -0.12 11.40 -12.30
C VAL A 35 0.05 10.67 -10.98
N ARG A 36 -1.07 10.29 -10.37
CA ARG A 36 -1.10 9.40 -9.20
C ARG A 36 -1.33 7.98 -9.68
N PHE A 37 -0.52 7.06 -9.15
CA PHE A 37 -0.69 5.63 -9.36
C PHE A 37 -1.45 5.08 -8.16
N VAL A 38 -2.72 4.76 -8.36
CA VAL A 38 -3.60 4.23 -7.31
C VAL A 38 -3.80 2.76 -7.61
N GLU A 39 -3.70 1.92 -6.58
CA GLU A 39 -4.07 0.52 -6.65
C GLU A 39 -5.40 0.32 -7.38
N SER A 40 -5.55 -0.78 -8.11
CA SER A 40 -6.81 -1.17 -8.75
C SER A 40 -7.53 -2.25 -7.95
N HIS A 41 -8.87 -2.23 -7.90
CA HIS A 41 -9.67 -3.36 -7.42
C HIS A 41 -9.64 -4.55 -8.40
N HIS A 42 -9.69 -5.79 -7.91
CA HIS A 42 -9.64 -7.02 -8.73
C HIS A 42 -10.74 -7.11 -9.80
N ASP A 43 -11.87 -6.43 -9.59
CA ASP A 43 -12.98 -6.36 -10.55
C ASP A 43 -12.85 -5.21 -11.58
N THR A 44 -11.76 -4.44 -11.56
CA THR A 44 -11.56 -3.30 -12.46
C THR A 44 -10.84 -3.71 -13.74
N ALA A 45 -11.31 -3.22 -14.90
CA ALA A 45 -10.58 -3.30 -16.17
C ALA A 45 -10.82 -2.03 -17.01
N PRO A 46 -9.80 -1.52 -17.73
CA PRO A 46 -8.42 -2.01 -17.82
C PRO A 46 -7.54 -1.58 -16.62
N VAL A 47 -6.54 -2.41 -16.30
CA VAL A 47 -5.58 -2.19 -15.21
C VAL A 47 -4.17 -2.30 -15.76
N GLU A 48 -3.31 -1.35 -15.42
CA GLU A 48 -1.87 -1.47 -15.65
C GLU A 48 -1.21 -2.26 -14.52
N ARG A 49 -0.05 -2.86 -14.76
CA ARG A 49 0.64 -3.67 -13.75
C ARG A 49 2.08 -3.21 -13.56
N VAL A 50 2.55 -3.28 -12.33
CA VAL A 50 3.97 -3.15 -12.00
C VAL A 50 4.45 -4.36 -11.23
N ARG A 51 5.51 -4.97 -11.75
CA ARG A 51 6.24 -6.05 -11.09
C ARG A 51 7.60 -5.55 -10.65
N GLY A 52 7.96 -5.79 -9.39
CA GLY A 52 9.24 -5.32 -8.86
C GLY A 52 9.39 -5.55 -7.37
N ARG A 53 10.47 -5.00 -6.81
CA ARG A 53 10.77 -5.10 -5.38
C ARG A 53 10.28 -3.88 -4.63
N VAL A 54 9.58 -4.07 -3.52
CA VAL A 54 9.17 -3.00 -2.62
C VAL A 54 10.40 -2.38 -1.96
N ALA A 55 10.64 -1.12 -2.26
CA ALA A 55 11.79 -0.37 -1.77
C ALA A 55 11.47 0.47 -0.53
N ASP A 56 10.24 0.98 -0.44
CA ASP A 56 9.80 1.83 0.67
C ASP A 56 8.28 1.69 0.85
N ILE A 57 7.83 1.81 2.10
CA ILE A 57 6.41 1.84 2.47
C ILE A 57 6.22 2.94 3.51
N GLN A 58 5.24 3.81 3.25
CA GLN A 58 4.84 4.86 4.17
C GLN A 58 3.33 4.83 4.39
N VAL A 59 2.85 5.17 5.58
CA VAL A 59 1.43 5.36 5.87
C VAL A 59 1.15 6.86 5.97
N ALA A 60 -0.01 7.31 5.49
CA ALA A 60 -0.45 8.68 5.72
C ALA A 60 -0.64 8.94 7.23
N HIS A 61 -0.40 10.18 7.66
CA HIS A 61 -0.55 10.61 9.04
C HIS A 61 -1.49 11.82 9.15
N ASP A 62 -2.11 11.99 10.32
CA ASP A 62 -3.20 12.96 10.55
C ASP A 62 -2.75 14.43 10.38
N ASP A 63 -1.45 14.69 10.51
CA ASP A 63 -0.84 16.02 10.30
C ASP A 63 -0.59 16.36 8.82
N GLY A 64 -1.01 15.49 7.90
CA GLY A 64 -0.78 15.62 6.46
C GLY A 64 0.60 15.14 6.01
N GLY A 65 1.41 14.61 6.91
CA GLY A 65 2.68 13.95 6.62
C GLY A 65 2.53 12.46 6.31
N THR A 66 3.66 11.78 6.30
CA THR A 66 3.74 10.33 6.17
C THR A 66 4.71 9.75 7.20
N LEU A 67 4.44 8.53 7.65
CA LEU A 67 5.29 7.77 8.55
C LEU A 67 5.80 6.50 7.87
N PRO A 68 7.09 6.16 7.98
CA PRO A 68 7.63 4.94 7.42
C PRO A 68 7.12 3.74 8.21
N VAL A 69 6.71 2.69 7.50
CA VAL A 69 6.26 1.42 8.09
C VAL A 69 6.92 0.24 7.42
N LEU A 70 7.02 -0.88 8.13
CA LEU A 70 7.62 -2.12 7.62
C LEU A 70 6.74 -2.83 6.58
N ARG A 71 5.42 -2.69 6.68
CA ARG A 71 4.45 -3.42 5.87
C ARG A 71 3.16 -2.65 5.61
N VAL A 72 2.42 -3.07 4.58
CA VAL A 72 1.00 -2.81 4.39
C VAL A 72 0.25 -4.05 4.88
N PRO A 73 -0.67 -3.93 5.86
CA PRO A 73 -1.47 -5.05 6.29
C PRO A 73 -2.35 -5.59 5.16
N GLY A 74 -2.57 -6.89 5.13
CA GLY A 74 -3.54 -7.53 4.24
C GLY A 74 -4.90 -7.66 4.91
N GLY A 75 -5.95 -7.82 4.12
CA GLY A 75 -7.22 -8.29 4.64
C GLY A 75 -7.83 -7.42 5.76
N ARG A 76 -8.36 -8.07 6.83
CA ARG A 76 -9.29 -7.48 7.83
C ARG A 76 -8.74 -6.26 8.55
N ALA A 77 -7.44 -6.21 8.72
CA ALA A 77 -6.68 -5.09 9.23
C ALA A 77 -6.92 -3.77 8.49
N LEU A 78 -7.16 -3.83 7.18
CA LEU A 78 -7.56 -2.72 6.31
C LEU A 78 -8.98 -2.85 5.77
N ARG A 79 -9.82 -3.69 6.41
CA ARG A 79 -11.24 -4.03 6.09
C ARG A 79 -11.51 -5.25 5.18
N GLY A 80 -10.52 -6.08 4.86
CA GLY A 80 -10.65 -7.31 4.04
C GLY A 80 -10.76 -8.66 4.79
N PHE A 81 -10.33 -9.77 4.15
CA PHE A 81 -10.65 -11.17 4.56
C PHE A 81 -9.56 -11.98 5.28
N ASP A 82 -8.32 -11.53 5.41
CA ASP A 82 -7.26 -12.28 6.13
C ASP A 82 -7.51 -12.27 7.66
N PRO A 83 -7.80 -13.42 8.30
CA PRO A 83 -8.05 -13.49 9.73
C PRO A 83 -6.77 -13.53 10.59
N ALA A 84 -5.60 -13.72 9.98
CA ALA A 84 -4.32 -13.81 10.67
C ALA A 84 -3.60 -12.45 10.77
N ASP A 85 -4.02 -11.46 9.99
CA ASP A 85 -3.47 -10.11 10.02
C ASP A 85 -4.23 -9.24 11.05
N ASP A 86 -3.51 -8.75 12.06
CA ASP A 86 -4.03 -7.91 13.14
C ASP A 86 -3.93 -6.41 12.87
N GLY A 87 -3.35 -6.02 11.74
CA GLY A 87 -3.14 -4.64 11.34
C GLY A 87 -1.99 -3.93 12.03
N HIS A 88 -1.13 -4.68 12.72
CA HIS A 88 0.04 -4.12 13.37
C HIS A 88 1.00 -3.46 12.35
N LEU A 89 1.43 -2.25 12.69
CA LEU A 89 2.40 -1.46 11.94
C LEU A 89 3.62 -1.22 12.81
N GLU A 90 4.80 -1.36 12.21
CA GLU A 90 6.09 -1.17 12.88
C GLU A 90 6.94 -0.18 12.11
N ASP A 91 7.72 0.61 12.82
CA ASP A 91 8.81 1.39 12.25
C ASP A 91 9.89 0.44 11.72
N PRO A 92 10.31 0.58 10.45
CA PRO A 92 11.15 -0.42 9.79
C PRO A 92 12.60 -0.47 10.29
N TRP A 93 13.03 0.46 11.14
CA TRP A 93 14.40 0.50 11.65
C TRP A 93 14.50 0.21 13.13
N THR A 94 13.46 0.55 13.89
CA THR A 94 13.43 0.39 15.35
C THR A 94 12.56 -0.79 15.80
N GLY A 95 11.60 -1.21 14.97
CA GLY A 95 10.58 -2.21 15.35
C GLY A 95 9.56 -1.66 16.34
N GLU A 96 9.54 -0.35 16.59
CA GLU A 96 8.53 0.27 17.45
C GLU A 96 7.17 0.31 16.76
N GLU A 97 6.10 0.13 17.54
CA GLU A 97 4.73 0.20 17.03
C GLU A 97 4.42 1.61 16.49
N VAL A 98 3.91 1.66 15.25
CA VAL A 98 3.43 2.89 14.63
C VAL A 98 1.91 2.93 14.72
N THR A 99 1.39 3.92 15.42
CA THR A 99 -0.06 4.16 15.47
C THR A 99 -0.48 5.11 14.36
N SER A 100 -1.35 4.63 13.45
CA SER A 100 -2.01 5.47 12.45
C SER A 100 -3.47 5.05 12.30
N ARG A 101 -4.36 6.03 12.10
CA ARG A 101 -5.77 5.80 11.79
C ARG A 101 -6.04 5.74 10.29
N HIS A 102 -5.02 6.00 9.46
CA HIS A 102 -5.16 6.01 8.03
C HIS A 102 -4.98 4.62 7.44
N GLU A 103 -5.81 4.33 6.43
CA GLU A 103 -5.75 3.10 5.65
C GLU A 103 -5.04 3.33 4.31
N VAL A 104 -4.40 4.50 4.13
CA VAL A 104 -3.72 4.88 2.88
C VAL A 104 -2.22 4.75 3.04
N PHE A 105 -1.63 3.90 2.20
CA PHE A 105 -0.21 3.62 2.16
C PHE A 105 0.41 4.07 0.84
N PHE A 106 1.65 4.54 0.89
CA PHE A 106 2.46 4.86 -0.26
C PHE A 106 3.56 3.80 -0.40
N VAL A 107 3.42 2.95 -1.41
CA VAL A 107 4.36 1.88 -1.73
C VAL A 107 5.23 2.30 -2.91
N LEU A 108 6.55 2.32 -2.70
CA LEU A 108 7.53 2.51 -3.77
C LEU A 108 8.00 1.14 -4.26
N VAL A 109 7.68 0.81 -5.51
CA VAL A 109 8.18 -0.41 -6.16
C VAL A 109 9.31 -0.04 -7.11
N ARG A 110 10.46 -0.71 -6.98
CA ARG A 110 11.54 -0.68 -7.96
C ARG A 110 11.26 -1.75 -9.01
N PRO A 111 10.92 -1.37 -10.26
CA PRO A 111 10.61 -2.33 -11.30
C PRO A 111 11.79 -3.27 -11.52
N SER A 112 11.52 -4.56 -11.76
CA SER A 112 12.52 -5.45 -12.32
C SER A 112 12.76 -5.07 -13.78
N ALA A 113 14.04 -5.00 -14.18
CA ALA A 113 14.44 -4.78 -15.57
C ALA A 113 14.02 -5.95 -16.47
#